data_AF-A0A954LC59-F1
#
_entry.id   AF-A0A954LC59-F1
#
_cell.length_a   1.000
_cell.length_b   1.000
_cell.length_c   1.000
_cell.angle_alpha   90.00
_cell.angle_beta   90.00
_cell.angle_gamma   90.00
#
_symmetry.space_group_name_H-M   'P 1'
#
loop_
_entity.id
_entity.type
_entity.pdbx_description
1 polymer ?
#
loop_
_entity_poly.entity_id
_entity_poly.type
_entity_poly.pdbx_seq_one_letter_code
_entity_poly.pdbx_strand_id
1 'polypeptide(L)'
;GELNSYIYPPLHGAYGFTYGDDGDRSNEKDCHLLVETRDGPLRFRLANHRLSAKVMNKFHVNIPESSQPRSVALVCRGQIVDQRPIARVSEKLTYTVNGNSDLPSPSRRQR
;
A
#
# COMPACT_ATOMS: atom_id res chain seq x y z
N GLY A 1 -6.26 -18.61 20.22
CA GLY A 1 -5.71 -17.27 20.47
C GLY A 1 -5.77 -16.47 19.19
N GLU A 2 -6.12 -15.19 19.27
CA GLU A 2 -6.05 -14.25 18.16
C GLU A 2 -4.62 -13.71 18.07
N LEU A 3 -4.01 -13.75 16.87
CA LEU A 3 -2.67 -13.21 16.66
C LEU A 3 -2.80 -11.73 16.34
N ASN A 4 -2.08 -10.89 17.07
CA ASN A 4 -2.08 -9.44 16.85
C ASN A 4 -1.55 -9.14 15.44
N SER A 5 -2.28 -8.28 14.73
CA SER A 5 -1.79 -7.69 13.48
C SER A 5 -0.74 -6.62 13.78
N TYR A 6 0.16 -6.35 12.83
CA TYR A 6 1.19 -5.33 13.00
C TYR A 6 1.54 -4.66 11.67
N ILE A 7 1.47 -3.33 11.64
CA ILE A 7 1.92 -2.48 10.54
C ILE A 7 3.37 -2.03 10.80
N TYR A 8 4.28 -2.58 10.00
CA TYR A 8 5.69 -2.17 10.01
C TYR A 8 5.86 -0.70 9.61
N PRO A 9 6.93 -0.03 10.09
CA PRO A 9 7.28 1.30 9.60
C PRO A 9 7.33 1.34 8.06
N PRO A 10 6.82 2.41 7.43
CA PRO A 10 6.87 2.57 5.99
C PRO A 10 8.31 2.54 5.45
N LEU A 11 8.48 1.96 4.26
CA LEU A 11 9.72 1.99 3.50
C LEU A 11 9.55 2.93 2.31
N HIS A 12 10.48 3.87 2.14
CA HIS A 12 10.44 4.83 1.04
C HIS A 12 11.51 4.47 0.02
N GLY A 13 11.11 4.33 -1.24
CA GLY A 13 11.99 3.98 -2.36
C GLY A 13 12.03 5.09 -3.40
N ALA A 14 13.19 5.26 -4.06
CA ALA A 14 13.35 6.22 -5.15
C ALA A 14 12.63 5.80 -6.44
N TYR A 15 12.45 4.48 -6.65
CA TYR A 15 11.87 3.90 -7.85
C TYR A 15 11.11 2.61 -7.50
N GLY A 16 9.95 2.41 -8.12
CA GLY A 16 9.13 1.22 -7.91
C GLY A 16 7.83 1.26 -8.72
N PHE A 17 7.11 0.14 -8.70
CA PHE A 17 5.81 0.02 -9.33
C PHE A 17 4.69 0.12 -8.29
N THR A 18 3.59 0.75 -8.67
CA THR A 18 2.38 0.86 -7.86
C THR A 18 1.22 0.19 -8.61
N TYR A 19 0.23 -0.25 -7.87
CA TYR A 19 -0.97 -0.87 -8.41
C TYR A 19 -2.18 -0.02 -8.00
N GLY A 20 -3.21 -0.02 -8.86
CA GLY A 20 -4.49 0.61 -8.53
C GLY A 20 -5.11 -0.03 -7.29
N ASP A 21 -5.88 0.76 -6.55
CA ASP A 21 -6.61 0.27 -5.40
C ASP A 21 -7.83 -0.58 -5.84
N ASP A 22 -8.41 -1.33 -4.90
CA ASP A 22 -9.59 -2.17 -5.14
C ASP A 22 -10.91 -1.35 -5.10
N GLY A 23 -10.85 -0.06 -4.76
CA GLY A 23 -12.01 0.82 -4.58
C GLY A 23 -12.94 0.38 -3.45
N ASP A 24 -14.22 0.75 -3.54
CA ASP A 24 -15.26 0.39 -2.55
C ASP A 24 -15.77 -1.05 -2.68
N ARG A 25 -15.03 -1.94 -3.35
CA ARG A 25 -15.38 -3.36 -3.50
C ARG A 25 -15.16 -4.17 -2.22
N SER A 26 -15.13 -3.52 -1.06
CA SER A 26 -14.98 -4.17 0.23
C SER A 26 -16.29 -4.83 0.65
N ASN A 27 -16.34 -6.15 0.64
CA ASN A 27 -17.38 -6.89 1.32
C ASN A 27 -17.22 -6.67 2.84
N GLU A 28 -18.30 -6.52 3.59
CA GLU A 28 -18.28 -6.27 5.05
C GLU A 28 -17.53 -7.34 5.85
N LYS A 29 -17.25 -8.50 5.25
CA LYS A 29 -16.51 -9.60 5.90
C LYS A 29 -15.00 -9.59 5.65
N ASP A 30 -14.52 -8.72 4.77
CA ASP A 30 -13.12 -8.72 4.36
C ASP A 30 -12.25 -7.76 5.18
N CYS A 31 -10.94 -8.03 5.15
CA CYS A 31 -9.93 -7.13 5.64
C CYS A 31 -9.36 -6.31 4.48
N HIS A 32 -9.09 -5.03 4.70
CA HIS A 32 -8.41 -4.18 3.74
C HIS A 32 -7.46 -3.21 4.43
N LEU A 33 -6.46 -2.77 3.69
CA LEU A 33 -5.60 -1.66 4.04
C LEU A 33 -6.26 -0.37 3.56
N LEU A 34 -6.52 0.56 4.47
CA LEU A 34 -6.99 1.90 4.16
C LEU A 34 -5.83 2.88 4.27
N VAL A 35 -5.51 3.57 3.18
CA VAL A 35 -4.43 4.56 3.13
C VAL A 35 -5.03 5.93 2.88
N GLU A 36 -4.86 6.84 3.83
CA GLU A 36 -5.29 8.23 3.69
C GLU A 36 -4.23 9.00 2.90
N THR A 37 -4.65 9.62 1.80
CA THR A 37 -3.77 10.40 0.91
C THR A 37 -4.29 11.83 0.76
N ARG A 38 -3.60 12.68 0.00
CA ARG A 38 -4.11 14.03 -0.33
C ARG A 38 -5.39 13.97 -1.16
N ASP A 39 -5.47 13.04 -2.11
CA ASP A 39 -6.51 13.02 -3.15
C ASP A 39 -7.71 12.13 -2.79
N GLY A 40 -7.67 11.49 -1.63
CA GLY A 40 -8.71 10.60 -1.11
C GLY A 40 -8.14 9.30 -0.54
N PRO A 41 -8.99 8.47 0.07
CA PRO A 41 -8.58 7.18 0.58
C PRO A 41 -8.30 6.19 -0.55
N LEU A 42 -7.26 5.37 -0.39
CA LEU A 42 -6.99 4.19 -1.22
C LEU A 42 -7.31 2.93 -0.41
N ARG A 43 -7.96 1.94 -1.03
CA ARG A 43 -8.34 0.68 -0.38
C ARG A 43 -7.70 -0.53 -1.05
N PHE A 44 -6.93 -1.32 -0.29
CA PHE A 44 -6.30 -2.54 -0.81
C PHE A 44 -6.82 -3.75 -0.06
N ARG A 45 -7.54 -4.64 -0.74
CA ARG A 45 -8.13 -5.83 -0.16
C ARG A 45 -7.03 -6.83 0.23
N LEU A 46 -7.16 -7.39 1.42
CA LEU A 46 -6.22 -8.37 1.95
C LEU A 46 -6.88 -9.74 1.97
N ALA A 47 -6.17 -10.76 1.48
CA ALA A 47 -6.65 -12.12 1.52
C ALA A 47 -6.86 -12.58 2.98
N ASN A 48 -8.08 -13.00 3.31
CA ASN A 48 -8.49 -13.41 4.65
C ASN A 48 -8.34 -14.92 4.92
N HIS A 49 -7.85 -15.70 3.96
CA HIS A 49 -7.53 -17.12 4.14
C HIS A 49 -6.04 -17.30 4.43
N ARG A 50 -5.70 -18.29 5.25
CA ARG A 50 -4.31 -18.68 5.56
C ARG A 50 -4.03 -20.03 4.92
N LEU A 51 -2.85 -20.18 4.31
CA LEU A 51 -2.39 -21.48 3.80
C LEU A 51 -2.03 -22.45 4.94
N SER A 52 -1.67 -21.94 6.11
CA SER A 52 -1.38 -22.73 7.30
C SER A 52 -1.76 -21.95 8.56
N ALA A 53 -2.39 -22.64 9.51
CA ALA A 53 -2.75 -22.07 10.81
C ALA A 53 -1.52 -21.70 11.68
N LYS A 54 -0.32 -22.20 11.32
CA LYS A 54 0.92 -21.96 12.06
C LYS A 54 1.64 -20.66 11.68
N VAL A 55 1.20 -19.97 10.63
CA VAL A 55 1.85 -18.76 10.11
C VAL A 55 0.84 -17.64 9.88
N MET A 56 1.33 -16.41 9.79
CA MET A 56 0.53 -15.24 9.43
C MET A 56 0.71 -14.89 7.96
N ASN A 57 -0.33 -14.30 7.37
CA ASN A 57 -0.21 -13.69 6.05
C ASN A 57 0.73 -12.48 6.14
N LYS A 58 1.55 -12.29 5.10
CA LYS A 58 2.43 -11.13 4.95
C LYS A 58 2.06 -10.39 3.67
N PHE A 59 1.89 -9.09 3.77
CA PHE A 59 1.51 -8.23 2.65
C PHE A 59 2.56 -7.13 2.45
N HIS A 60 2.82 -6.78 1.19
CA HIS A 60 3.57 -5.59 0.81
C HIS A 60 2.73 -4.82 -0.20
N VAL A 61 2.42 -3.56 0.09
CA VAL A 61 1.64 -2.68 -0.78
C VAL A 61 2.49 -1.45 -1.07
N ASN A 62 2.74 -1.18 -2.36
CA ASN A 62 3.46 0.01 -2.78
C ASN A 62 2.47 1.14 -3.04
N ILE A 63 2.64 2.24 -2.31
CA ILE A 63 1.83 3.46 -2.45
C ILE A 63 2.69 4.53 -3.15
N PRO A 64 2.16 5.23 -4.18
CA PRO A 64 2.91 6.30 -4.82
C PRO A 64 3.12 7.47 -3.84
N GLU A 65 4.37 7.85 -3.59
CA GLU A 65 4.71 9.01 -2.74
C GLU A 65 4.06 10.31 -3.27
N SER A 66 3.83 10.42 -4.58
CA SER A 66 3.14 11.55 -5.21
C SER A 66 1.69 11.74 -4.74
N SER A 67 1.04 10.71 -4.20
CA SER A 67 -0.28 10.80 -3.55
C SER A 67 -0.24 11.47 -2.17
N GLN A 68 0.97 11.65 -1.60
CA GLN A 68 1.20 12.19 -0.26
C GLN A 68 0.45 11.38 0.83
N PRO A 69 0.81 10.09 1.03
CA PRO A 69 0.18 9.27 2.06
C PRO A 69 0.46 9.83 3.46
N ARG A 70 -0.55 9.81 4.34
CA ARG A 70 -0.51 10.43 5.67
C ARG A 70 -0.66 9.42 6.80
N SER A 71 -1.49 8.41 6.58
CA SER A 71 -1.71 7.33 7.54
C SER A 71 -2.18 6.08 6.84
N VAL A 72 -1.98 4.95 7.52
CA VAL A 72 -2.47 3.65 7.10
C VAL A 72 -3.21 2.98 8.25
N ALA A 73 -4.34 2.35 7.95
CA ALA A 73 -5.11 1.56 8.88
C ALA A 73 -5.40 0.17 8.30
N LEU A 74 -5.29 -0.86 9.13
CA LEU A 74 -5.82 -2.17 8.83
C LEU A 74 -7.27 -2.22 9.32
N VAL A 75 -8.21 -2.34 8.38
CA VAL A 75 -9.64 -2.41 8.67
C VAL A 75 -10.13 -3.82 8.38
N CYS A 76 -10.70 -4.49 9.39
CA CYS A 76 -11.33 -5.80 9.23
C CYS A 76 -12.75 -5.72 9.78
N ARG A 77 -13.73 -6.16 8.99
CA ARG A 77 -15.15 -6.13 9.40
C ARG A 77 -15.62 -4.74 9.87
N GLY A 78 -15.18 -3.70 9.17
CA GLY A 78 -15.47 -2.30 9.49
C GLY A 78 -14.74 -1.75 10.72
N GLN A 79 -13.93 -2.56 11.42
CA GLN A 79 -13.19 -2.13 12.61
C GLN A 79 -11.71 -1.90 12.28
N ILE A 80 -11.15 -0.81 12.80
CA ILE A 80 -9.71 -0.55 12.75
C ILE A 80 -9.02 -1.48 13.75
N VAL A 81 -8.16 -2.36 13.24
CA VAL A 81 -7.43 -3.37 14.03
C VAL A 81 -6.01 -2.89 14.37
N ASP A 82 -5.40 -2.12 13.47
CA ASP A 82 -4.11 -1.46 13.66
C ASP A 82 -4.07 -0.19 12.82
N GLN A 83 -3.33 0.83 13.26
CA GLN A 83 -3.19 2.09 12.55
C GLN A 83 -1.84 2.74 12.83
N ARG A 84 -1.27 3.36 11.81
CA ARG A 84 0.01 4.06 11.92
C ARG A 84 0.05 5.33 11.06
N PRO A 85 0.63 6.44 11.56
CA PRO A 85 0.98 7.57 10.70
C PRO A 85 2.10 7.19 9.72
N ILE A 86 2.08 7.79 8.54
CA ILE A 86 3.15 7.70 7.55
C ILE A 86 3.92 9.02 7.59
N ALA A 87 5.18 8.96 7.99
CA ALA A 87 6.06 10.11 7.97
C ALA A 87 6.35 10.50 6.51
N ARG A 88 6.45 11.80 6.25
CA ARG A 88 6.93 12.28 4.95
C ARG A 88 8.40 11.95 4.78
N VAL A 89 8.80 11.68 3.54
CA VAL A 89 10.22 11.54 3.20
C VAL A 89 10.91 12.89 3.43
N SER A 90 11.95 12.91 4.27
CA SER A 90 12.75 14.11 4.56
C SER A 90 13.81 14.38 3.49
N GLU A 91 14.27 13.33 2.81
CA GLU A 91 15.37 13.40 1.85
C GLU A 91 14.91 13.13 0.42
N LYS A 92 15.59 13.72 -0.56
CA LYS A 92 15.35 13.41 -1.95
C LYS A 92 15.99 12.06 -2.29
N LEU A 93 15.16 11.02 -2.39
CA LEU A 93 15.61 9.69 -2.81
C LEU A 93 15.92 9.68 -4.31
N THR A 94 17.06 9.10 -4.69
CA THR A 94 17.51 8.99 -6.09
C THR A 94 17.79 7.55 -6.48
N TYR A 95 17.63 7.23 -7.76
CA TYR A 95 18.02 5.96 -8.36
C TYR A 95 18.99 6.20 -9.51
N THR A 96 19.77 5.19 -9.88
CA THR A 96 20.64 5.22 -11.06
C THR A 96 20.17 4.17 -12.07
N VAL A 97 20.39 4.44 -13.35
CA VAL A 97 20.18 3.49 -14.44
C VAL A 97 21.53 3.29 -15.11
N ASN A 98 21.99 2.05 -15.15
CA ASN A 98 23.23 1.66 -15.82
C ASN A 98 22.87 0.90 -17.10
N GLY A 99 23.49 1.25 -18.23
CA GLY A 99 23.16 0.68 -19.54
C GLY A 99 22.20 1.55 -20.34
N ASN A 100 21.33 0.93 -21.17
CA ASN A 100 20.47 1.67 -22.09
C ASN A 100 19.33 2.40 -21.35
N SER A 101 19.22 3.70 -21.58
CA SER A 101 18.25 4.61 -20.94
C SER A 101 16.87 4.60 -21.59
N ASP A 102 16.55 3.62 -22.44
CA ASP A 102 15.25 3.48 -23.10
C ASP A 102 14.18 2.98 -22.11
N LEU A 103 13.94 3.76 -21.06
CA LEU A 103 12.68 3.69 -20.33
C LEU A 103 11.60 4.23 -21.28
N PRO A 104 10.55 3.46 -21.60
CA PRO A 104 9.50 3.97 -22.46
C PRO A 104 8.88 5.20 -21.81
N SER A 105 8.90 6.32 -22.53
CA SER A 105 8.12 7.51 -22.18
C SER A 105 6.68 7.07 -21.87
N PRO A 106 6.07 7.49 -20.75
CA PRO A 106 4.68 7.14 -20.47
C PRO A 106 3.80 7.73 -21.57
N SER A 107 3.40 6.89 -22.52
CA SER A 107 2.52 7.29 -23.59
C SER A 107 1.15 7.52 -23.00
N ARG A 108 0.77 8.81 -22.93
CA ARG A 108 -0.59 9.24 -22.66
C ARG A 108 -1.45 8.69 -23.80
N ARG A 109 -2.10 7.55 -23.60
CA ARG A 109 -3.20 7.09 -24.47
C ARG A 109 -4.28 8.17 -24.43
N GLN A 110 -4.29 9.04 -25.42
CA GLN A 110 -5.50 9.76 -25.80
C GLN A 110 -6.42 8.75 -26.50
N ARG A 111 -7.72 8.94 -26.24
CA ARG A 111 -8.84 8.07 -26.58
C ARG A 111 -8.92 7.74 -28.06
#